data_AF-A0A669D9P4-F1
#
_entry.id   AF-A0A669D9P4-F1
#
_cell.length_a   1.000
_cell.length_b   1.000
_cell.length_c   1.000
_cell.angle_alpha   90.00
_cell.angle_beta   90.00
_cell.angle_gamma   90.00
#
_symmetry.space_group_name_H-M   'P 1'
#
loop_
_entity.id
_entity.type
_entity.pdbx_description
1 polymer ?
#
loop_
_entity_poly.entity_id
_entity_poly.type
_entity_poly.pdbx_seq_one_letter_code
_entity_poly.pdbx_strand_id
1 'polypeptide(L)'
;MPLFCISFLVLLLLPLSLSCGSAQLDNIRSDYITIIQTELQRTTEEITSLLQNSDCSVFPHKLRNCTPGNATSVHTLHYLTCKMRNLPVPQTTLRLIKSVLSSMRCPCLEKSIKMPTESSKRRRGATRRRRNEGTKNRKETKKLCKAKAILSAMTECYQMLNSL
;
A
#
# COMPACT_ATOMS: atom_id res chain seq x y z
N MET A 1 -6.83 -44.40 15.41
CA MET A 1 -7.31 -43.00 15.56
C MET A 1 -6.23 -42.03 15.09
N PRO A 2 -6.31 -41.48 13.86
CA PRO A 2 -5.36 -40.45 13.40
C PRO A 2 -6.03 -39.19 12.80
N LEU A 3 -7.36 -39.06 12.89
CA LEU A 3 -8.10 -38.01 12.16
C LEU A 3 -8.13 -36.64 12.86
N PHE A 4 -7.78 -36.56 14.15
CA PHE A 4 -7.83 -35.31 14.90
C PHE A 4 -6.56 -34.44 14.80
N CYS A 5 -5.45 -34.98 14.29
CA CYS A 5 -4.18 -34.23 14.17
C CYS A 5 -4.16 -33.27 12.96
N ILE A 6 -5.06 -33.42 11.99
CA ILE A 6 -5.07 -32.62 10.77
C ILE A 6 -5.83 -31.29 10.98
N SER A 7 -6.79 -31.23 11.91
CA SER A 7 -7.59 -30.02 12.18
C SER A 7 -6.80 -28.87 12.83
N PHE A 8 -5.81 -29.17 13.68
CA PHE A 8 -5.01 -28.13 14.34
C PHE A 8 -3.96 -27.47 13.42
N LEU A 9 -3.41 -28.22 12.46
CA LEU A 9 -2.42 -27.67 11.52
C LEU A 9 -3.05 -26.67 10.53
N VAL A 10 -4.32 -26.86 10.15
CA VAL A 10 -5.04 -25.94 9.27
C VAL A 10 -5.31 -24.59 9.96
N LEU A 11 -5.56 -24.59 11.27
CA LEU A 11 -5.68 -23.35 12.05
C LEU A 11 -4.34 -22.60 12.19
N LEU A 12 -3.21 -23.32 12.21
CA LEU A 12 -1.87 -22.72 12.26
C LEU A 12 -1.42 -22.15 10.90
N LEU A 13 -1.94 -22.71 9.81
CA LEU A 13 -1.75 -22.23 8.44
C LEU A 13 -2.78 -21.17 8.02
N LEU A 14 -3.71 -20.82 8.92
CA LEU A 14 -4.67 -19.75 8.65
C LEU A 14 -3.88 -18.44 8.50
N PRO A 15 -3.95 -17.75 7.36
CA PRO A 15 -3.15 -16.57 7.13
C PRO A 15 -3.37 -15.56 8.26
N LEU A 16 -2.28 -15.07 8.89
CA LEU A 16 -2.31 -14.06 9.95
C LEU A 16 -3.12 -12.80 9.57
N SER A 17 -3.41 -12.61 8.27
CA SER A 17 -4.28 -11.57 7.74
C SER A 17 -5.78 -11.74 8.05
N LEU A 18 -6.24 -12.92 8.48
CA LEU A 18 -7.63 -13.15 8.93
C LEU A 18 -7.87 -12.78 10.40
N SER A 19 -6.81 -12.66 11.21
CA SER A 19 -6.89 -12.42 12.66
C SER A 19 -6.66 -10.95 13.05
N CYS A 20 -6.76 -10.02 12.11
CA CYS A 20 -6.50 -8.60 12.36
C CYS A 20 -7.67 -7.91 13.09
N GLY A 21 -7.96 -8.36 14.31
CA GLY A 21 -9.02 -7.83 15.16
C GLY A 21 -8.52 -7.20 16.46
N SER A 22 -7.25 -7.38 16.83
CA SER A 22 -6.70 -6.97 18.12
C SER A 22 -5.64 -5.88 18.02
N ALA A 23 -5.73 -5.01 17.01
CA ALA A 23 -4.77 -3.92 16.85
C ALA A 23 -4.87 -3.00 18.08
N GLN A 24 -3.82 -2.96 18.89
CA GLN A 24 -3.78 -2.16 20.11
C GLN A 24 -3.59 -0.71 19.70
N LEU A 25 -4.68 0.06 19.77
CA LEU A 25 -4.77 1.42 19.28
C LEU A 25 -3.66 2.32 19.85
N ASP A 26 -3.31 2.13 21.12
CA ASP A 26 -2.25 2.88 21.79
C ASP A 26 -0.88 2.67 21.15
N ASN A 27 -0.58 1.45 20.69
CA ASN A 27 0.66 1.17 19.96
C ASN A 27 0.65 1.87 18.61
N ILE A 28 -0.49 1.89 17.91
CA ILE A 28 -0.62 2.59 16.61
C ILE A 28 -0.38 4.10 16.77
N ARG A 29 -0.96 4.70 17.81
CA ARG A 29 -0.76 6.13 18.13
C ARG A 29 0.69 6.42 18.52
N SER A 30 1.27 5.56 19.37
CA SER A 30 2.67 5.70 19.81
C SER A 30 3.66 5.57 18.66
N ASP A 31 3.52 4.53 17.83
CA ASP A 31 4.36 4.30 16.65
C ASP A 31 4.19 5.42 15.61
N TYR A 32 2.99 6.01 15.54
CA TYR A 32 2.74 7.17 14.71
C TYR A 32 3.63 8.36 15.07
N ILE A 33 3.60 8.75 16.34
CA ILE A 33 4.36 9.89 16.86
C ILE A 33 5.87 9.64 16.76
N THR A 34 6.31 8.40 17.03
CA THR A 34 7.75 8.09 17.14
C THR A 34 8.43 7.86 15.80
N ILE A 35 7.77 7.17 14.86
CA ILE A 35 8.43 6.68 13.64
C ILE A 35 7.62 7.00 12.39
N ILE A 36 6.33 6.64 12.36
CA ILE A 36 5.56 6.61 11.11
C ILE A 36 5.33 8.02 10.56
N GLN A 37 5.12 9.03 11.41
CA GLN A 37 4.93 10.42 10.95
C GLN A 37 6.14 10.90 10.12
N THR A 38 7.35 10.69 10.64
CA THR A 38 8.60 11.07 9.96
C THR A 38 8.80 10.29 8.66
N GLU A 39 8.51 8.99 8.66
CA GLU A 39 8.60 8.15 7.46
C GLU A 39 7.57 8.54 6.40
N LEU A 40 6.36 8.90 6.83
CA LEU A 40 5.29 9.34 5.96
C LEU A 40 5.61 10.69 5.31
N GLN A 41 6.15 11.64 6.08
CA GLN A 41 6.62 12.92 5.55
C GLN A 41 7.74 12.72 4.52
N ARG A 42 8.80 11.97 4.87
CA ARG A 42 9.93 11.69 3.97
C ARG A 42 9.47 11.02 2.65
N THR A 43 8.56 10.05 2.76
CA THR A 43 8.02 9.34 1.59
C THR A 43 7.17 10.27 0.71
N THR A 44 6.45 11.20 1.33
CA THR A 44 5.65 12.22 0.63
C THR A 44 6.52 13.20 -0.14
N GLU A 45 7.60 13.69 0.48
CA GLU A 45 8.58 14.58 -0.14
C GLU A 45 9.27 13.91 -1.34
N GLU A 46 9.69 12.66 -1.18
CA GLU A 46 10.32 11.91 -2.27
C GLU A 46 9.36 11.67 -3.45
N ILE A 47 8.14 11.23 -3.20
CA ILE A 47 7.15 11.04 -4.28
C ILE A 47 6.82 12.36 -4.95
N THR A 48 6.73 13.46 -4.19
CA THR A 48 6.48 14.79 -4.75
C THR A 48 7.65 15.25 -5.62
N SER A 49 8.89 15.02 -5.18
CA SER A 49 10.10 15.28 -5.96
C SER A 49 10.13 14.47 -7.26
N LEU A 50 9.78 13.18 -7.20
CA LEU A 50 9.70 12.30 -8.39
C LEU A 50 8.58 12.69 -9.36
N LEU A 51 7.48 13.25 -8.85
CA LEU A 51 6.38 13.75 -9.68
C LEU A 51 6.72 15.06 -10.38
N GLN A 52 7.63 15.87 -9.82
CA GLN A 52 7.97 17.20 -10.34
C GLN A 52 6.69 18.02 -10.59
N ASN A 53 6.53 18.59 -11.80
CA ASN A 53 5.37 19.36 -12.24
C ASN A 53 4.27 18.50 -12.89
N SER A 54 4.28 17.18 -12.69
CA SER A 54 3.26 16.31 -13.26
C SER A 54 1.91 16.54 -12.60
N ASP A 55 0.88 16.81 -13.40
CA ASP A 55 -0.48 16.95 -12.89
C ASP A 55 -1.12 15.59 -12.58
N CYS A 56 -1.48 15.39 -11.32
CA CYS A 56 -2.16 14.20 -10.85
C CYS A 56 -3.69 14.27 -11.01
N SER A 57 -4.27 15.43 -11.31
CA SER A 57 -5.71 15.61 -11.52
C SER A 57 -6.25 14.74 -12.66
N VAL A 58 -5.39 14.48 -13.66
CA VAL A 58 -5.66 13.65 -14.84
C VAL A 58 -5.84 12.16 -14.46
N PHE A 59 -5.44 11.76 -13.26
CA PHE A 59 -5.50 10.39 -12.77
C PHE A 59 -6.44 10.26 -11.57
N PRO A 60 -7.77 10.19 -11.78
CA PRO A 60 -8.69 9.99 -10.66
C PRO A 60 -8.39 8.67 -9.96
N HIS A 61 -8.22 8.76 -8.64
CA HIS A 61 -7.93 7.61 -7.78
C HIS A 61 -9.06 7.43 -6.77
N LYS A 62 -9.90 6.41 -6.98
CA LYS A 62 -10.87 6.00 -5.97
C LYS A 62 -10.14 5.27 -4.84
N LEU A 63 -9.90 5.99 -3.75
CA LEU A 63 -9.41 5.44 -2.49
C LEU A 63 -10.57 5.36 -1.51
N ARG A 64 -10.44 4.46 -0.52
CA ARG A 64 -11.38 4.41 0.59
C ARG A 64 -11.00 5.56 1.53
N ASN A 65 -11.94 6.44 1.81
CA ASN A 65 -11.71 7.54 2.74
C ASN A 65 -11.68 7.01 4.17
N CYS A 66 -10.88 7.65 5.03
CA CYS A 66 -10.97 7.39 6.45
C CYS A 66 -12.23 8.05 7.03
N THR A 67 -12.92 7.31 7.89
CA THR A 67 -14.11 7.76 8.59
C THR A 67 -13.83 7.77 10.09
N PRO A 68 -14.42 8.71 10.86
CA PRO A 68 -14.29 8.72 12.31
C PRO A 68 -14.67 7.37 12.89
N GLY A 69 -13.81 6.84 13.77
CA GLY A 69 -13.96 5.52 14.37
C GLY A 69 -12.65 4.72 14.34
N ASN A 70 -12.23 4.22 15.50
CA ASN A 70 -10.93 3.56 15.64
C ASN A 70 -10.81 2.32 14.73
N ALA A 71 -11.81 1.44 14.75
CA ALA A 71 -11.82 0.23 13.93
C ALA A 71 -11.86 0.56 12.42
N THR A 72 -12.64 1.54 12.00
CA THR A 72 -12.76 1.94 10.59
C THR A 72 -11.48 2.59 10.06
N SER A 73 -10.83 3.43 10.87
CA SER A 73 -9.57 4.08 10.52
C SER A 73 -8.40 3.11 10.46
N VAL A 74 -8.26 2.20 11.43
CA VAL A 74 -7.22 1.16 11.41
C VAL A 74 -7.41 0.20 10.23
N HIS A 75 -8.65 -0.23 9.96
CA HIS A 75 -8.95 -1.06 8.79
C HIS A 75 -8.61 -0.32 7.47
N THR A 76 -8.93 0.97 7.39
CA THR A 76 -8.65 1.77 6.19
C THR A 76 -7.15 2.00 6.02
N LEU A 77 -6.40 2.25 7.10
CA LEU A 77 -4.95 2.30 7.09
C LEU A 77 -4.35 1.01 6.56
N HIS A 78 -4.74 -0.14 7.12
CA HIS A 78 -4.27 -1.45 6.64
C HIS A 78 -4.52 -1.64 5.14
N TYR A 79 -5.75 -1.37 4.69
CA TYR A 79 -6.11 -1.45 3.29
C TYR A 79 -5.23 -0.55 2.40
N LEU A 80 -5.01 0.71 2.81
CA LEU A 80 -4.19 1.67 2.09
C LEU A 80 -2.73 1.23 2.03
N THR A 81 -2.16 0.78 3.15
CA THR A 81 -0.79 0.25 3.23
C THR A 81 -0.60 -0.96 2.34
N CYS A 82 -1.54 -1.90 2.34
CA CYS A 82 -1.48 -3.07 1.47
C CYS A 82 -1.66 -2.72 -0.02
N LYS A 83 -2.47 -1.70 -0.32
CA LYS A 83 -2.60 -1.17 -1.67
C LYS A 83 -1.31 -0.51 -2.14
N MET A 84 -0.59 0.17 -1.25
CA MET A 84 0.70 0.81 -1.51
C MET A 84 1.81 -0.20 -1.75
N ARG A 85 1.87 -1.28 -0.97
CA ARG A 85 2.84 -2.38 -1.12
C ARG A 85 2.84 -3.02 -2.51
N ASN A 86 1.69 -2.99 -3.19
CA ASN A 86 1.54 -3.53 -4.53
C ASN A 86 1.92 -2.54 -5.65
N LEU A 87 2.36 -1.33 -5.31
CA LEU A 87 2.86 -0.36 -6.28
C LEU A 87 4.38 -0.54 -6.41
N PRO A 88 4.96 -0.38 -7.61
CA PRO A 88 6.41 -0.26 -7.74
C PRO A 88 6.79 1.16 -7.34
N VAL A 89 7.29 1.28 -6.11
CA VAL A 89 7.57 2.54 -5.41
C VAL A 89 9.00 2.54 -4.87
N PRO A 90 9.56 3.72 -4.52
CA PRO A 90 10.91 3.81 -3.98
C PRO A 90 11.11 3.03 -2.67
N GLN A 91 12.36 2.77 -2.31
CA GLN A 91 12.72 1.96 -1.14
C GLN A 91 12.22 2.56 0.19
N THR A 92 12.18 3.88 0.31
CA THR A 92 11.60 4.59 1.48
C THR A 92 10.14 4.20 1.74
N THR A 93 9.38 3.96 0.67
CA THR A 93 8.00 3.52 0.78
C THR A 93 7.91 2.12 1.39
N LEU A 94 8.86 1.23 1.07
CA LEU A 94 8.92 -0.11 1.68
C LEU A 94 9.19 -0.02 3.19
N ARG A 95 9.99 0.96 3.63
CA ARG A 95 10.25 1.22 5.05
C ARG A 95 8.97 1.66 5.76
N LEU A 96 8.27 2.67 5.21
CA LEU A 96 6.96 3.12 5.73
C LEU A 96 5.96 1.96 5.82
N ILE A 97 5.84 1.15 4.76
CA ILE A 97 4.95 -0.02 4.75
C ILE A 97 5.28 -0.98 5.89
N LYS A 98 6.56 -1.29 6.11
CA LYS A 98 6.98 -2.20 7.18
C LYS A 98 6.61 -1.64 8.56
N SER A 99 6.92 -0.38 8.82
CA SER A 99 6.61 0.27 10.10
C SER A 99 5.11 0.25 10.39
N VAL A 100 4.30 0.59 9.39
CA VAL A 100 2.84 0.64 9.52
C VAL A 100 2.23 -0.75 9.74
N LEU A 101 2.66 -1.78 8.99
CA LEU A 101 2.17 -3.16 9.19
C LEU A 101 2.66 -3.77 10.51
N SER A 102 3.87 -3.42 10.95
CA SER A 102 4.43 -3.84 12.24
C SER A 102 3.62 -3.27 13.40
N SER A 103 3.28 -1.98 13.30
CA SER A 103 2.45 -1.30 14.31
C SER A 103 1.06 -1.93 14.45
N MET A 104 0.42 -2.26 13.33
CA MET A 104 -0.87 -2.95 13.32
C MET A 104 -0.78 -4.45 13.66
N ARG A 105 0.43 -5.03 13.63
CA ARG A 105 0.68 -6.48 13.70
C ARG A 105 -0.17 -7.29 12.70
N CYS A 106 -0.43 -6.70 11.53
CA CYS A 106 -1.33 -7.26 10.53
C CYS A 106 -0.65 -7.27 9.16
N PRO A 107 -0.25 -8.44 8.63
CA PRO A 107 0.37 -8.51 7.31
C PRO A 107 -0.66 -8.31 6.20
N CYS A 108 -0.18 -7.95 5.01
CA CYS A 108 -1.00 -7.96 3.80
C CYS A 108 -1.12 -9.39 3.26
N LEU A 109 -2.31 -9.78 2.78
CA LEU A 109 -2.46 -11.02 2.03
C LEU A 109 -1.61 -10.93 0.75
N GLU A 110 -0.72 -11.90 0.58
CA GLU A 110 0.12 -11.99 -0.61
C GLU A 110 -0.77 -12.33 -1.82
N LYS A 111 -0.76 -11.48 -2.85
CA LYS A 111 -1.46 -11.82 -4.09
C LYS A 111 -0.65 -12.88 -4.81
N SER A 112 -1.30 -13.99 -5.17
CA SER A 112 -0.71 -14.97 -6.08
C SER A 112 -0.22 -14.25 -7.34
N ILE A 113 1.08 -14.39 -7.61
CA ILE A 113 1.70 -13.84 -8.80
C ILE A 113 1.08 -14.61 -9.97
N LYS A 114 0.11 -14.01 -10.67
CA LYS A 114 -0.31 -14.54 -11.97
C LYS A 114 0.91 -14.42 -12.89
N MET A 115 1.50 -15.56 -13.24
CA MET A 115 2.58 -15.61 -14.22
C MET A 115 2.16 -14.82 -15.47
N PRO A 116 3.04 -13.99 -16.04
CA PRO A 116 2.73 -13.30 -17.27
C PRO A 116 2.61 -14.35 -18.37
N THR A 117 1.38 -14.62 -18.83
CA THR A 117 1.17 -15.38 -20.06
C THR A 117 1.88 -14.67 -21.20
N GLU A 118 2.95 -15.27 -21.71
CA GLU A 118 3.72 -14.80 -22.86
C GLU A 118 2.83 -14.78 -24.10
N SER A 119 2.19 -13.65 -24.38
CA SER A 119 1.61 -13.42 -25.70
C SER A 119 2.76 -13.09 -26.66
N SER A 120 3.06 -14.00 -27.59
CA SER A 120 4.07 -13.82 -28.63
C SER A 120 3.78 -12.54 -29.43
N LYS A 121 4.72 -11.58 -29.43
CA LYS A 121 4.58 -10.32 -30.16
C LYS A 121 5.56 -10.28 -31.33
N ARG A 122 5.01 -10.41 -32.55
CA ARG A 122 5.66 -10.18 -33.84
C ARG A 122 6.46 -8.86 -33.85
N ARG A 123 7.72 -8.94 -34.28
CA ARG A 123 8.66 -7.84 -34.53
C ARG A 123 8.06 -6.83 -35.52
N ARG A 124 7.82 -5.59 -35.09
CA ARG A 124 7.72 -4.39 -35.96
C ARG A 124 8.48 -3.24 -35.30
N GLY A 125 9.51 -2.77 -36.01
CA GLY A 125 10.60 -1.94 -35.53
C GLY A 125 10.33 -0.44 -35.45
N ALA A 126 11.30 0.24 -34.82
CA ALA A 126 11.58 1.68 -34.72
C ALA A 126 10.43 2.64 -34.35
N THR A 127 9.38 2.80 -35.15
CA THR A 127 8.32 3.82 -34.95
C THR A 127 7.47 3.56 -33.70
N ARG A 128 7.45 2.32 -33.20
CA ARG A 128 6.75 1.92 -31.97
C ARG A 128 7.46 2.35 -30.67
N ARG A 129 8.78 2.63 -30.72
CA ARG A 129 9.57 2.96 -29.51
C ARG A 129 9.15 4.29 -28.88
N ARG A 130 8.99 5.37 -29.67
CA ARG A 130 8.58 6.70 -29.17
C ARG A 130 7.18 6.72 -28.54
N ARG A 131 6.22 5.98 -29.13
CA ARG A 131 4.86 5.85 -28.56
C ARG A 131 4.86 5.07 -27.24
N ASN A 132 5.77 4.10 -27.09
CA ASN A 132 5.92 3.32 -25.87
C ASN A 132 6.58 4.12 -24.74
N GLU A 133 7.53 5.01 -25.02
CA GLU A 133 8.17 5.86 -23.99
C GLU A 133 7.18 6.85 -23.36
N GLY A 134 6.42 7.60 -24.17
CA GLY A 134 5.37 8.48 -23.65
C GLY A 134 4.29 7.71 -22.85
N THR A 135 3.95 6.49 -23.30
CA THR A 135 3.01 5.62 -22.58
C THR A 135 3.61 5.04 -21.30
N LYS A 136 4.92 4.77 -21.26
CA LYS A 136 5.65 4.27 -20.09
C LYS A 136 5.73 5.36 -19.03
N ASN A 137 6.14 6.57 -19.41
CA ASN A 137 6.21 7.73 -18.51
C ASN A 137 4.84 8.02 -17.91
N ARG A 138 3.77 8.07 -18.73
CA ARG A 138 2.39 8.25 -18.23
C ARG A 138 1.97 7.18 -17.22
N LYS A 139 2.38 5.91 -17.42
CA LYS A 139 2.08 4.81 -16.48
C LYS A 139 2.86 4.96 -15.17
N GLU A 140 4.11 5.40 -15.23
CA GLU A 140 4.95 5.67 -14.06
C GLU A 140 4.40 6.85 -13.27
N THR A 141 4.09 7.98 -13.92
CA THR A 141 3.40 9.13 -13.31
C THR A 141 2.09 8.70 -12.65
N LYS A 142 1.25 7.90 -13.32
CA LYS A 142 0.00 7.39 -12.74
C LYS A 142 0.23 6.58 -11.45
N LYS A 143 1.32 5.81 -11.37
CA LYS A 143 1.66 5.03 -10.17
C LYS A 143 2.12 5.94 -9.04
N LEU A 144 2.95 6.94 -9.34
CA LEU A 144 3.39 7.93 -8.37
C LEU A 144 2.23 8.78 -7.84
N CYS A 145 1.32 9.25 -8.73
CA CYS A 145 0.10 9.94 -8.32
C CYS A 145 -0.79 9.08 -7.41
N LYS A 146 -0.88 7.77 -7.70
CA LYS A 146 -1.62 6.84 -6.84
C LYS A 146 -0.96 6.69 -5.48
N ALA A 147 0.38 6.64 -5.43
CA ALA A 147 1.12 6.59 -4.18
C ALA A 147 0.94 7.89 -3.37
N LYS A 148 1.01 9.06 -4.01
CA LYS A 148 0.74 10.37 -3.39
C LYS A 148 -0.67 10.43 -2.79
N ALA A 149 -1.68 9.98 -3.52
CA ALA A 149 -3.05 9.94 -3.02
C ALA A 149 -3.21 8.99 -1.82
N ILE A 150 -2.53 7.84 -1.82
CA ILE A 150 -2.54 6.91 -0.68
C ILE A 150 -1.88 7.56 0.54
N LEU A 151 -0.75 8.24 0.38
CA LEU A 151 -0.08 8.93 1.48
C LEU A 151 -0.97 10.00 2.10
N SER A 152 -1.63 10.83 1.28
CA SER A 152 -2.59 11.83 1.77
C SER A 152 -3.69 11.19 2.62
N ALA A 153 -4.30 10.11 2.11
CA ALA A 153 -5.34 9.39 2.84
C ALA A 153 -4.80 8.77 4.14
N MET A 154 -3.58 8.22 4.14
CA MET A 154 -2.95 7.70 5.36
C MET A 154 -2.73 8.79 6.40
N THR A 155 -2.27 9.98 5.99
CA THR A 155 -2.12 11.15 6.87
C THR A 155 -3.45 11.52 7.52
N GLU A 156 -4.52 11.63 6.73
CA GLU A 156 -5.86 11.94 7.22
C GLU A 156 -6.34 10.88 8.23
N CYS A 157 -6.10 9.60 7.94
CA CYS A 157 -6.43 8.51 8.86
C CYS A 157 -5.72 8.65 10.21
N TYR A 158 -4.42 8.95 10.21
CA TYR A 158 -3.67 9.15 11.45
C TYR A 158 -4.09 10.41 12.21
N GLN A 159 -4.41 11.49 11.50
CA GLN A 159 -4.98 12.69 12.11
C GLN A 159 -6.30 12.36 12.82
N MET A 160 -7.24 11.69 12.14
CA MET A 160 -8.49 11.25 12.76
C MET A 160 -8.28 10.32 13.94
N LEU A 161 -7.33 9.38 13.85
CA LEU A 161 -6.99 8.47 14.95
C LEU A 161 -6.45 9.19 16.17
N ASN A 162 -5.74 10.30 16.00
CA ASN A 162 -5.15 11.08 17.09
C ASN A 162 -6.05 12.20 17.60
N SER A 163 -7.13 12.53 16.89
CA SER A 163 -8.14 13.52 17.31
C SER A 163 -9.32 12.92 18.08
N LEU A 164 -9.37 11.60 18.23
CA LEU A 164 -10.38 10.83 19.00
C LEU A 164 -9.90 10.52 20.41
#